data_AF-A0A3D4FLS2-F1
#
_entry.id   AF-A0A3D4FLS2-F1
#
_cell.length_a   1.000
_cell.length_b   1.000
_cell.length_c   1.000
_cell.angle_alpha   90.00
_cell.angle_beta   90.00
_cell.angle_gamma   90.00
#
_symmetry.space_group_name_H-M   'P 1'
#
loop_
_entity.id
_entity.type
_entity.pdbx_description
1 polymer ?
#
loop_
_entity_poly.entity_id
_entity_poly.type
_entity_poly.pdbx_seq_one_letter_code
_entity_poly.pdbx_strand_id
1 'polypeptide(L)'
;EFETLEEYRNDIKANLEEANELRVKKEYEEAVINAAVANAKIDIPEVMVNREIDGMLKDLETRLQYQGLDIQTYYQFTNTSEEGFRQQMKEVATNKVKTEVVMDKIAEVENITATEEEVKAKAKEMAEMYYGASEADKTAELL
;
A
#
# COMPACT_ATOMS: atom_id res chain seq x y z
N GLU A 1 -15.18 12.27 -25.72
CA GLU A 1 -16.40 13.04 -26.06
C GLU A 1 -17.50 12.05 -26.35
N PHE A 2 -18.74 12.33 -25.95
CA PHE A 2 -19.90 11.48 -26.23
C PHE A 2 -20.87 12.25 -27.13
N GLU A 3 -21.37 11.60 -28.17
CA GLU A 3 -22.26 12.23 -29.15
C GLU A 3 -23.73 12.07 -28.73
N THR A 4 -24.03 11.06 -27.90
CA THR A 4 -25.41 10.80 -27.44
C THR A 4 -25.51 10.54 -25.94
N LEU A 5 -26.70 10.79 -25.39
CA LEU A 5 -27.01 10.50 -23.99
C LEU A 5 -27.00 8.99 -23.68
N GLU A 6 -27.23 8.15 -24.70
CA GLU A 6 -27.12 6.69 -24.60
C GLU A 6 -25.65 6.25 -24.50
N GLU A 7 -24.77 6.79 -25.34
CA GLU A 7 -23.31 6.56 -25.24
C GLU A 7 -22.77 6.97 -23.87
N TYR A 8 -23.17 8.14 -23.37
CA TYR A 8 -22.75 8.59 -22.05
C TYR A 8 -23.23 7.66 -20.91
N ARG A 9 -24.47 7.14 -21.00
CA ARG A 9 -24.97 6.16 -20.03
C ARG A 9 -24.23 4.84 -20.13
N ASN A 10 -23.93 4.37 -21.33
CA ASN A 10 -23.21 3.12 -21.56
C ASN A 10 -21.77 3.21 -21.05
N ASP A 11 -21.11 4.34 -21.25
CA ASP A 11 -19.77 4.61 -20.71
C ASP A 11 -19.75 4.64 -19.18
N ILE A 12 -20.69 5.36 -18.55
CA ILE A 12 -20.84 5.35 -17.08
C ILE A 12 -21.05 3.93 -16.58
N LYS A 13 -21.91 3.15 -17.25
CA LYS A 13 -22.19 1.78 -16.87
C LYS A 13 -20.94 0.92 -16.94
N ALA A 14 -20.18 0.99 -18.04
CA ALA A 14 -18.93 0.26 -18.22
C ALA A 14 -17.90 0.64 -17.14
N ASN A 15 -17.72 1.94 -16.86
CA ASN A 15 -16.83 2.42 -15.80
C ASN A 15 -17.24 1.91 -14.41
N LEU A 16 -18.54 1.86 -14.11
CA LEU A 16 -19.05 1.34 -12.84
C LEU A 16 -18.90 -0.19 -12.74
N GLU A 17 -19.04 -0.91 -13.85
CA GLU A 17 -18.80 -2.35 -13.91
C GLU A 17 -17.33 -2.66 -13.66
N GLU A 18 -16.41 -2.00 -14.37
CA GLU A 18 -14.95 -2.15 -14.17
C GLU A 18 -14.51 -1.80 -12.75
N ALA A 19 -15.00 -0.67 -12.21
CA ALA A 19 -14.70 -0.27 -10.85
C ALA A 19 -15.19 -1.29 -9.81
N ASN A 20 -16.37 -1.89 -10.03
CA ASN A 20 -16.89 -2.93 -9.16
C ASN A 20 -16.11 -4.25 -9.28
N GLU A 21 -15.74 -4.66 -10.49
CA GLU A 21 -14.93 -5.86 -10.70
C GLU A 21 -13.57 -5.73 -10.01
N LEU A 22 -12.90 -4.57 -10.17
CA LEU A 22 -11.64 -4.29 -9.49
C LEU A 22 -11.80 -4.29 -7.96
N ARG A 23 -12.87 -3.68 -7.45
CA ARG A 23 -13.17 -3.66 -6.01
C ARG A 23 -13.36 -5.08 -5.46
N VAL A 24 -14.21 -5.88 -6.11
CA VAL A 24 -14.50 -7.26 -5.67
C VAL A 24 -13.25 -8.12 -5.72
N LYS A 25 -12.42 -7.98 -6.76
CA LYS A 25 -11.15 -8.70 -6.87
C LYS A 25 -10.23 -8.36 -5.69
N LYS A 26 -10.04 -7.07 -5.38
CA LYS A 26 -9.21 -6.63 -4.25
C LYS A 26 -9.73 -7.12 -2.91
N GLU A 27 -11.04 -7.00 -2.67
CA GLU A 27 -11.68 -7.49 -1.44
C GLU A 27 -11.47 -9.01 -1.26
N TYR A 28 -11.57 -9.77 -2.36
CA TYR A 28 -11.31 -11.20 -2.35
C TYR A 28 -9.83 -11.52 -2.03
N GLU A 29 -8.90 -10.86 -2.70
CA GLU A 29 -7.45 -11.02 -2.47
C GLU A 29 -7.07 -10.70 -1.02
N GLU A 30 -7.56 -9.57 -0.49
CA GLU A 30 -7.37 -9.17 0.91
C GLU A 30 -7.96 -10.21 1.89
N ALA A 31 -9.15 -10.73 1.61
CA ALA A 31 -9.77 -11.76 2.43
C ALA A 31 -8.94 -13.05 2.47
N VAL A 32 -8.36 -13.46 1.33
CA VAL A 32 -7.49 -14.64 1.23
C VAL A 32 -6.20 -14.42 2.03
N ILE A 33 -5.56 -13.26 1.88
CA ILE A 33 -4.35 -12.89 2.64
C ILE A 33 -4.63 -12.91 4.13
N ASN A 34 -5.71 -12.25 4.57
CA ASN A 34 -6.10 -12.19 5.97
C ASN A 34 -6.36 -13.59 6.55
N ALA A 35 -7.00 -14.47 5.77
CA ALA A 35 -7.22 -15.87 6.17
C ALA A 35 -5.90 -16.64 6.32
N ALA A 36 -4.93 -16.45 5.40
CA ALA A 36 -3.60 -17.06 5.51
C ALA A 36 -2.87 -16.58 6.78
N VAL A 37 -2.88 -15.26 7.01
CA VAL A 37 -2.22 -14.63 8.17
C VAL A 37 -2.86 -15.05 9.49
N ALA A 38 -4.18 -15.18 9.55
CA ALA A 38 -4.89 -15.63 10.75
C ALA A 38 -4.55 -17.08 11.13
N ASN A 39 -4.35 -17.95 10.13
CA ASN A 39 -3.99 -19.36 10.35
C ASN A 39 -2.50 -19.57 10.67
N ALA A 40 -1.65 -18.58 10.40
CA ALA A 40 -0.22 -18.67 10.68
C ALA A 40 0.09 -18.50 12.18
N LYS A 41 0.87 -19.45 12.73
CA LYS A 41 1.45 -19.38 14.08
C LYS A 41 2.86 -18.83 13.98
N ILE A 42 3.02 -17.55 14.29
CA ILE A 42 4.31 -16.85 14.22
C ILE A 42 4.45 -16.03 15.49
N ASP A 43 5.62 -16.13 16.11
CA ASP A 43 6.02 -15.23 17.19
C ASP A 43 6.86 -14.10 16.58
N ILE A 44 6.33 -12.88 16.59
CA ILE A 44 6.98 -11.73 15.96
C ILE A 44 7.83 -11.01 17.01
N PRO A 45 9.16 -10.90 16.80
CA PRO A 45 10.03 -10.15 17.71
C PRO A 45 9.61 -8.68 17.80
N GLU A 46 9.59 -8.13 19.02
CA GLU A 46 9.21 -6.72 19.25
C GLU A 46 10.10 -5.73 18.48
N VAL A 47 11.36 -6.09 18.21
CA VAL A 47 12.27 -5.29 17.39
C VAL A 47 11.73 -5.06 15.98
N MET A 48 11.08 -6.07 15.37
CA MET A 48 10.48 -5.92 14.04
C MET A 48 9.27 -4.99 14.07
N VAL A 49 8.44 -5.12 15.11
CA VAL A 49 7.27 -4.24 15.32
C VAL A 49 7.72 -2.80 15.53
N ASN A 50 8.72 -2.55 16.36
CA ASN A 50 9.24 -1.21 16.61
C ASN A 50 9.84 -0.58 15.35
N ARG A 51 10.58 -1.36 14.55
CA ARG A 51 11.10 -0.90 13.25
C ARG A 51 9.98 -0.48 12.30
N GLU A 52 8.89 -1.24 12.26
CA GLU A 52 7.72 -0.89 11.45
C GLU A 52 7.04 0.39 11.95
N ILE A 53 6.88 0.53 13.27
CA ILE A 53 6.34 1.76 13.88
C ILE A 53 7.23 2.98 13.55
N ASP A 54 8.56 2.83 13.58
CA ASP A 54 9.49 3.90 13.20
C ASP A 54 9.31 4.30 11.73
N GLY A 55 9.09 3.33 10.84
CA GLY A 55 8.74 3.58 9.45
C GLY A 55 7.43 4.35 9.31
N MET A 56 6.37 3.90 9.99
CA MET A 56 5.07 4.58 10.00
C MET A 56 5.15 6.02 10.53
N LEU A 57 5.97 6.26 11.55
CA LEU A 57 6.23 7.59 12.09
C LEU A 57 6.93 8.47 11.04
N LYS A 58 7.98 7.95 10.40
CA LYS A 58 8.70 8.68 9.34
C LYS A 58 7.81 9.01 8.13
N ASP A 59 6.91 8.10 7.76
CA ASP A 59 5.93 8.33 6.69
C ASP A 59 4.92 9.43 7.10
N LEU A 60 4.51 9.45 8.36
CA LEU A 60 3.68 10.53 8.89
C LEU A 60 4.42 11.87 8.86
N GLU A 61 5.65 11.92 9.37
CA GLU A 61 6.49 13.13 9.37
C GLU A 61 6.67 13.68 7.96
N THR A 62 6.99 12.82 7.01
CA THR A 62 7.20 13.19 5.61
C THR A 62 5.92 13.81 5.02
N ARG A 63 4.75 13.20 5.25
CA ARG A 63 3.46 13.74 4.79
C ARG A 63 3.12 15.08 5.44
N LEU A 64 3.39 15.25 6.73
CA LEU A 64 3.16 16.51 7.44
C LEU A 64 4.07 17.62 6.91
N GLN A 65 5.34 17.31 6.65
CA GLN A 65 6.29 18.27 6.08
C GLN A 65 5.83 18.78 4.71
N TYR A 66 5.30 17.91 3.85
CA TYR A 66 4.71 18.33 2.57
C TYR A 66 3.51 19.26 2.72
N GLN A 67 2.79 19.16 3.85
CA GLN A 67 1.67 20.06 4.19
C GLN A 67 2.12 21.32 4.95
N GLY A 68 3.43 21.49 5.18
CA GLY A 68 3.97 22.60 5.96
C GLY A 68 3.72 22.50 7.47
N LEU A 69 3.43 21.30 7.97
CA LEU A 69 3.19 21.00 9.38
C LEU A 69 4.36 20.19 9.96
N ASP A 70 4.64 20.40 11.24
CA ASP A 70 5.55 19.54 12.01
C ASP A 70 4.79 18.52 12.87
N ILE A 71 5.49 17.47 13.27
CA ILE A 71 4.94 16.38 14.08
C ILE A 71 4.49 16.83 15.48
N GLN A 72 5.12 17.87 16.04
CA GLN A 72 4.77 18.39 17.36
C GLN A 72 3.41 19.08 17.33
N THR A 73 3.15 19.84 16.26
CA THR A 73 1.86 20.49 16.00
C THR A 73 0.76 19.44 15.78
N TYR A 74 1.06 18.36 15.07
CA TYR A 74 0.14 17.23 14.92
C TYR A 74 -0.23 16.62 16.27
N TYR A 75 0.74 16.39 17.15
CA TYR A 75 0.50 15.87 18.50
C TYR A 75 -0.40 16.80 19.33
N GLN A 76 -0.19 18.11 19.25
CA GLN A 76 -1.05 19.09 19.92
C GLN A 76 -2.49 19.05 19.38
N PHE A 77 -2.69 19.03 18.07
CA PHE A 77 -4.03 19.00 17.48
C PHE A 77 -4.79 17.71 17.78
N THR A 78 -4.09 16.59 17.83
CA THR A 78 -4.69 15.27 18.08
C THR A 78 -4.75 14.91 19.56
N ASN A 79 -4.23 15.78 20.45
CA ASN A 79 -4.07 15.52 21.88
C ASN A 79 -3.38 14.17 22.15
N THR A 80 -2.34 13.85 21.38
CA THR A 80 -1.53 12.64 21.54
C THR A 80 -0.07 12.99 21.82
N SER A 81 0.75 11.98 22.05
CA SER A 81 2.20 12.07 22.13
C SER A 81 2.83 11.08 21.17
N GLU A 82 4.15 11.12 20.99
CA GLU A 82 4.85 10.07 20.25
C GLU A 82 4.58 8.69 20.85
N GLU A 83 4.67 8.56 22.17
CA GLU A 83 4.37 7.29 22.87
C GLU A 83 2.92 6.85 22.63
N GLY A 84 1.96 7.78 22.70
CA GLY A 84 0.56 7.51 22.40
C GLY A 84 0.35 7.03 20.96
N PHE A 85 1.00 7.70 19.99
CA PHE A 85 0.97 7.29 18.59
C PHE A 85 1.58 5.89 18.39
N ARG A 86 2.77 5.64 18.96
CA ARG A 86 3.44 4.33 18.89
C ARG A 86 2.56 3.23 19.48
N GLN A 87 1.89 3.49 20.59
CA GLN A 87 0.97 2.53 21.21
C GLN A 87 -0.25 2.25 20.32
N GLN A 88 -0.83 3.27 19.71
CA GLN A 88 -1.94 3.13 18.75
C GLN A 88 -1.52 2.34 17.51
N MET A 89 -0.29 2.55 17.02
CA MET A 89 0.24 1.86 15.86
C MET A 89 0.71 0.43 16.16
N LYS A 90 0.89 0.05 17.44
CA LYS A 90 1.47 -1.26 17.79
C LYS A 90 0.72 -2.43 17.19
N GLU A 91 -0.62 -2.43 17.26
CA GLU A 91 -1.43 -3.51 16.67
C GLU A 91 -1.34 -3.52 15.15
N VAL A 92 -1.43 -2.34 14.51
CA VAL A 92 -1.35 -2.19 13.06
C VAL A 92 0.01 -2.64 12.53
N ALA A 93 1.10 -2.21 13.17
CA ALA A 93 2.47 -2.60 12.84
C ALA A 93 2.68 -4.10 13.04
N THR A 94 2.17 -4.67 14.14
CA THR A 94 2.25 -6.11 14.39
C THR A 94 1.55 -6.90 13.29
N ASN A 95 0.35 -6.50 12.90
CA ASN A 95 -0.39 -7.15 11.81
C ASN A 95 0.35 -7.02 10.47
N LYS A 96 0.89 -5.84 10.16
CA LYS A 96 1.64 -5.62 8.92
C LYS A 96 2.90 -6.48 8.85
N VAL A 97 3.71 -6.49 9.90
CA VAL A 97 4.91 -7.36 9.98
C VAL A 97 4.52 -8.83 9.87
N LYS A 98 3.43 -9.24 10.53
CA LYS A 98 2.95 -10.63 10.43
C LYS A 98 2.57 -10.97 9.00
N THR A 99 1.85 -10.09 8.31
CA THR A 99 1.48 -10.29 6.90
C THR A 99 2.69 -10.41 6.01
N GLU A 100 3.68 -9.52 6.15
CA GLU A 100 4.93 -9.54 5.38
C GLU A 100 5.65 -10.88 5.54
N VAL A 101 5.89 -11.33 6.78
CA VAL A 101 6.57 -12.60 7.06
C VAL A 101 5.80 -13.80 6.49
N VAL A 102 4.47 -13.78 6.55
CA VAL A 102 3.64 -14.87 5.97
C VAL A 102 3.74 -14.86 4.45
N MET A 103 3.64 -13.70 3.81
CA MET A 103 3.73 -13.57 2.36
C MET A 103 5.12 -13.99 1.85
N ASP A 104 6.18 -13.54 2.51
CA ASP A 104 7.56 -13.94 2.19
C ASP A 104 7.72 -15.46 2.26
N LYS A 105 7.16 -16.08 3.31
CA LYS A 105 7.26 -17.54 3.46
C LYS A 105 6.46 -18.28 2.39
N ILE A 106 5.29 -17.78 2.00
CA ILE A 106 4.51 -18.34 0.89
C ILE A 106 5.29 -18.21 -0.41
N ALA A 107 5.86 -17.03 -0.70
CA ALA A 107 6.66 -16.82 -1.89
C ALA A 107 7.87 -17.77 -1.96
N GLU A 108 8.56 -17.98 -0.83
CA GLU A 108 9.67 -18.95 -0.73
C GLU A 108 9.20 -20.39 -1.01
N VAL A 109 8.11 -20.84 -0.39
CA VAL A 109 7.60 -22.22 -0.51
C VAL A 109 7.08 -22.50 -1.92
N GLU A 110 6.35 -21.55 -2.50
CA GLU A 110 5.77 -21.64 -3.83
C GLU A 110 6.77 -21.30 -4.95
N ASN A 111 8.01 -20.93 -4.59
CA ASN A 111 9.06 -20.51 -5.52
C ASN A 111 8.63 -19.35 -6.42
N ILE A 112 7.92 -18.38 -5.85
CA ILE A 112 7.52 -17.17 -6.54
C ILE A 112 8.72 -16.22 -6.57
N THR A 113 9.21 -15.94 -7.77
CA THR A 113 10.29 -14.97 -7.99
C THR A 113 9.84 -13.96 -9.05
N ALA A 114 10.22 -12.70 -8.85
CA ALA A 114 10.06 -11.67 -9.88
C ALA A 114 11.35 -11.59 -10.69
N THR A 115 11.22 -11.61 -12.00
CA THR A 115 12.35 -11.35 -12.91
C THR A 115 12.65 -9.85 -12.98
N GLU A 116 13.88 -9.49 -13.32
CA GLU A 116 14.25 -8.08 -13.53
C GLU A 116 13.37 -7.40 -14.58
N GLU A 117 12.96 -8.16 -15.61
CA GLU A 117 12.06 -7.67 -16.67
C GLU A 117 10.67 -7.34 -16.13
N GLU A 118 10.09 -8.20 -15.28
CA GLU A 118 8.78 -7.96 -14.64
C GLU A 118 8.82 -6.77 -13.68
N VAL A 119 9.89 -6.66 -12.89
CA VAL A 119 10.10 -5.52 -11.98
C VAL A 119 10.19 -4.22 -12.79
N LYS A 120 10.99 -4.21 -13.85
CA LYS A 120 11.15 -3.03 -14.72
C LYS A 120 9.86 -2.67 -15.44
N ALA A 121 9.12 -3.65 -15.93
CA ALA A 121 7.82 -3.44 -16.56
C ALA A 121 6.84 -2.79 -15.57
N LYS A 122 6.82 -3.27 -14.32
CA LYS A 122 5.94 -2.70 -13.29
C LYS A 122 6.36 -1.30 -12.86
N ALA A 123 7.66 -1.06 -12.72
CA ALA A 123 8.20 0.27 -12.42
C ALA A 123 7.83 1.28 -13.51
N LYS A 124 7.90 0.87 -14.79
CA LYS A 124 7.47 1.69 -15.92
C LYS A 124 5.97 1.99 -15.90
N GLU A 125 5.13 0.98 -15.68
CA GLU A 125 3.67 1.16 -15.56
C GLU A 125 3.33 2.18 -14.45
N MET A 126 3.98 2.07 -13.29
CA MET A 126 3.79 3.01 -12.19
C MET A 126 4.27 4.42 -12.57
N ALA A 127 5.45 4.54 -13.17
CA ALA A 127 5.99 5.82 -13.60
C ALA A 127 5.09 6.53 -14.63
N GLU A 128 4.52 5.79 -15.58
CA GLU A 128 3.55 6.31 -16.55
C GLU A 128 2.28 6.84 -15.85
N MET A 129 1.80 6.14 -14.81
CA MET A 129 0.63 6.58 -14.03
C MET A 129 0.88 7.87 -13.25
N TYR A 130 2.08 8.07 -12.68
CA TYR A 130 2.39 9.23 -11.83
C TYR A 130 2.96 10.44 -12.58
N TYR A 131 3.78 10.22 -13.61
CA TYR A 131 4.55 11.27 -14.30
C TYR A 131 4.21 11.42 -15.79
N GLY A 132 3.39 10.52 -16.34
CA GLY A 132 3.11 10.46 -17.77
C GLY A 132 4.25 9.85 -18.59
N ALA A 133 3.93 9.48 -19.84
CA ALA A 133 4.81 8.69 -20.71
C ALA A 133 6.16 9.35 -21.05
N SER A 134 6.31 10.67 -20.89
CA SER A 134 7.52 11.40 -21.30
C SER A 134 8.72 11.23 -20.36
N GLU A 135 8.49 10.81 -19.11
CA GLU A 135 9.57 10.66 -18.11
C GLU A 135 9.66 9.24 -17.51
N ALA A 136 8.83 8.32 -17.98
CA ALA A 136 8.68 6.98 -17.42
C ALA A 136 9.96 6.14 -17.47
N ASP A 137 10.73 6.21 -18.56
CA ASP A 137 11.95 5.38 -18.70
C ASP A 137 13.08 5.84 -17.75
N LYS A 138 13.22 7.16 -17.50
CA LYS A 138 14.24 7.70 -16.57
C LYS A 138 13.88 7.50 -15.11
N THR A 139 12.59 7.50 -14.79
CA THR A 139 12.09 7.33 -13.42
C THR A 139 11.97 5.86 -13.03
N ALA A 140 11.67 4.97 -13.97
CA ALA A 140 11.73 3.53 -13.76
C ALA A 140 13.14 2.99 -13.51
N GLU A 141 14.20 3.69 -13.95
CA GLU A 141 15.60 3.36 -13.60
C GLU A 141 16.01 3.84 -12.20
N LEU A 142 15.21 4.72 -11.58
CA LEU A 142 15.45 5.24 -10.22
C LEU A 142 14.67 4.48 -9.13
N LEU A 143 13.69 3.66 -9.53
CA LEU A 143 12.91 2.75 -8.69
C LEU A 143 13.55 1.36 -8.67
#